data_AF-A0A413PBM8-F1
#
_entry.id   AF-A0A413PBM8-F1
#
_cell.length_a   1.000
_cell.length_b   1.000
_cell.length_c   1.000
_cell.angle_alpha   90.00
_cell.angle_beta   90.00
_cell.angle_gamma   90.00
#
_symmetry.space_group_name_H-M   'P 1'
#
loop_
_entity.id
_entity.type
_entity.pdbx_description
1 polymer ?
#
loop_
_entity_poly.entity_id
_entity_poly.type
_entity_poly.pdbx_seq_one_letter_code
_entity_poly.pdbx_strand_id
1 'polypeptide(L)'
;MSIFVGMHVEFYKIVRWILYVKGPVVLFAIVFGGYTHINYVAMNMGTLVLLELYYNKDNIYKALGMASVLYILGSFLSKSGSFIICISLAIVLYVLSNIKVGEKIIHSRLWIGIFPISLLLNLVLVWIYSAYVYSYSDTYFIRNLFPSAINGNLKMFIMAFNQFVSGRINLAAFSLEKFGYSFWGGNLDYKVDTGLPYFLVDSGMILLLQDWGFLMMIISMVIFVFMMWRFWKNRQDILIITGIVVALWSMNEDVLISVGMNFLFFAIGANLDISKINDRMRRRKLEG
;
A
#
# COMPACT_ATOMS: atom_id res chain seq x y z
N MET A 1 -1.65 18.80 1.43
CA MET A 1 -0.75 19.49 0.48
C MET A 1 -0.61 18.75 -0.85
N SER A 2 -0.21 17.47 -0.87
CA SER A 2 0.04 16.71 -2.12
C SER A 2 -1.16 16.63 -3.08
N ILE A 3 -2.38 16.45 -2.53
CA ILE A 3 -3.62 16.47 -3.33
C ILE A 3 -3.81 17.84 -4.02
N PHE A 4 -3.63 18.95 -3.29
CA PHE A 4 -3.73 20.29 -3.85
C PHE A 4 -2.72 20.53 -4.97
N VAL A 5 -1.46 20.12 -4.79
CA VAL A 5 -0.43 20.20 -5.85
C VAL A 5 -0.87 19.40 -7.08
N GLY A 6 -1.40 18.19 -6.88
CA GLY A 6 -1.94 17.37 -7.96
C GLY A 6 -3.08 18.03 -8.74
N MET A 7 -3.90 18.87 -8.09
CA MET A 7 -5.00 19.59 -8.77
C MET A 7 -4.50 20.68 -9.72
N HIS A 8 -3.32 21.25 -9.47
CA HIS A 8 -2.81 22.40 -10.21
C HIS A 8 -1.64 22.09 -11.14
N VAL A 9 -0.98 20.94 -10.97
CA VAL A 9 0.18 20.54 -11.77
C VAL A 9 -0.12 19.23 -12.49
N GLU A 10 0.23 19.15 -13.77
CA GLU A 10 0.09 17.91 -14.54
C GLU A 10 0.83 16.76 -13.87
N PHE A 11 0.11 15.67 -13.64
CA PHE A 11 0.65 14.53 -12.89
C PHE A 11 1.94 13.95 -13.49
N TYR A 12 2.07 13.93 -14.82
CA TYR A 12 3.31 13.51 -15.49
C TYR A 12 4.52 14.38 -15.09
N LYS A 13 4.34 15.71 -14.97
CA LYS A 13 5.39 16.63 -14.51
C LYS A 13 5.76 16.34 -13.06
N ILE A 14 4.78 16.06 -12.21
CA ILE A 14 5.02 15.68 -10.81
C ILE A 14 5.85 14.39 -10.74
N VAL A 15 5.45 13.33 -11.46
CA VAL A 15 6.19 12.06 -11.50
C VAL A 15 7.63 12.28 -11.96
N ARG A 16 7.81 13.07 -13.01
CA ARG A 16 9.13 13.45 -13.51
C ARG A 16 9.96 14.12 -12.42
N TRP A 17 9.45 15.16 -11.76
CA TRP A 17 10.17 15.85 -10.70
C TRP A 17 10.52 14.94 -9.53
N ILE A 18 9.59 14.08 -9.10
CA ILE A 18 9.86 13.12 -8.03
C ILE A 18 11.00 12.18 -8.45
N LEU A 19 11.01 11.62 -9.67
CA LEU A 19 12.10 10.76 -10.13
C LEU A 19 13.47 11.47 -10.12
N TYR A 20 13.54 12.66 -10.72
CA TYR A 20 14.81 13.40 -10.85
C TYR A 20 15.34 13.94 -9.51
N VAL A 21 14.48 14.16 -8.51
CA VAL A 21 14.91 14.61 -7.18
C VAL A 21 15.13 13.42 -6.24
N LYS A 22 14.16 12.51 -6.14
CA LYS A 22 14.19 11.39 -5.19
C LYS A 22 15.27 10.38 -5.53
N GLY A 23 15.51 10.08 -6.81
CA GLY A 23 16.56 9.15 -7.22
C GLY A 23 17.96 9.54 -6.68
N PRO A 24 18.46 10.74 -7.00
CA PRO A 24 19.75 11.22 -6.49
C PRO A 24 19.79 11.33 -4.97
N VAL A 25 18.72 11.80 -4.33
CA VAL A 25 18.65 11.92 -2.86
C VAL A 25 18.73 10.56 -2.17
N VAL A 26 18.02 9.55 -2.70
CA VAL A 26 18.04 8.19 -2.16
C VAL A 26 19.43 7.57 -2.31
N LEU A 27 20.06 7.72 -3.49
CA LEU A 27 21.43 7.27 -3.72
C LEU A 27 22.42 7.93 -2.77
N PHE A 28 22.34 9.26 -2.62
CA PHE A 28 23.17 10.01 -1.67
C PHE A 28 22.97 9.50 -0.25
N ALA A 29 21.72 9.38 0.22
CA ALA A 29 21.41 8.89 1.55
C ALA A 29 21.94 7.46 1.79
N ILE A 30 21.89 6.57 0.79
CA ILE A 30 22.45 5.22 0.90
C ILE A 30 23.98 5.27 1.06
N VAL A 31 24.68 6.04 0.21
CA VAL A 31 26.15 6.14 0.23
C VAL A 31 26.67 6.70 1.55
N PHE A 32 25.97 7.69 2.12
CA PHE A 32 26.36 8.33 3.37
C PHE A 32 25.76 7.66 4.63
N GLY A 33 25.15 6.47 4.48
CA GLY A 33 24.62 5.70 5.62
C GLY A 33 23.38 6.32 6.29
N GLY A 34 22.67 7.22 5.60
CA GLY A 34 21.50 7.94 6.12
C GLY A 34 20.25 7.07 6.31
N TYR A 35 20.14 5.92 5.65
CA TYR A 35 19.08 4.95 5.93
C TYR A 35 19.57 3.88 6.90
N THR A 36 19.13 4.00 8.15
CA THR A 36 19.42 3.02 9.21
C THR A 36 18.43 1.85 9.21
N HIS A 37 17.22 2.04 8.67
CA HIS A 37 16.19 1.00 8.59
C HIS A 37 16.00 0.50 7.15
N ILE A 38 16.10 -0.82 6.99
CA ILE A 38 15.95 -1.54 5.72
C ILE A 38 14.64 -1.20 4.99
N ASN A 39 13.55 -1.01 5.75
CA ASN A 39 12.24 -0.78 5.15
C ASN A 39 12.14 0.58 4.49
N TYR A 40 12.84 1.60 5.00
CA TYR A 40 12.86 2.90 4.33
C TYR A 40 13.59 2.82 2.98
N VAL A 41 14.66 2.02 2.88
CA VAL A 41 15.32 1.75 1.60
C VAL A 41 14.35 1.04 0.65
N ALA A 42 13.70 -0.03 1.13
CA ALA A 42 12.72 -0.79 0.38
C ALA A 42 11.61 0.11 -0.20
N MET A 43 10.98 0.92 0.65
CA MET A 43 9.91 1.82 0.23
C MET A 43 10.41 2.85 -0.79
N ASN A 44 11.60 3.43 -0.61
CA ASN A 44 12.13 4.44 -1.52
C ASN A 44 12.40 3.85 -2.90
N MET A 45 13.09 2.72 -2.92
CA MET A 45 13.37 1.99 -4.16
C MET A 45 12.07 1.52 -4.83
N GLY A 46 11.08 1.07 -4.05
CA GLY A 46 9.81 0.61 -4.60
C GLY A 46 9.00 1.74 -5.21
N THR A 47 8.97 2.91 -4.55
CA THR A 47 8.39 4.11 -5.14
C THR A 47 9.09 4.47 -6.47
N LEU A 48 10.42 4.42 -6.53
CA LEU A 48 11.16 4.72 -7.76
C LEU A 48 10.82 3.74 -8.89
N VAL A 49 10.72 2.44 -8.60
CA VAL A 49 10.28 1.43 -9.60
C VAL A 49 8.89 1.77 -10.14
N LEU A 50 7.92 2.03 -9.26
CA LEU A 50 6.54 2.36 -9.66
C LEU A 50 6.48 3.65 -10.49
N LEU A 51 7.29 4.65 -10.15
CA LEU A 51 7.39 5.89 -10.91
C LEU A 51 8.05 5.68 -12.28
N GLU A 52 9.10 4.85 -12.40
CA GLU A 52 9.73 4.54 -13.69
C GLU A 52 8.78 3.79 -14.63
N LEU A 53 7.98 2.86 -14.10
CA LEU A 53 6.92 2.18 -14.86
C LEU A 53 5.88 3.17 -15.39
N TYR A 54 5.55 4.20 -14.60
CA TYR A 54 4.63 5.27 -15.03
C TYR A 54 5.27 6.22 -16.05
N TYR A 55 6.49 6.67 -15.78
CA TYR A 55 7.16 7.70 -16.58
C TYR A 55 7.49 7.22 -17.99
N ASN A 56 7.91 5.96 -18.13
CA ASN A 56 8.23 5.35 -19.42
C ASN A 56 7.10 4.46 -19.96
N LYS A 57 5.85 4.65 -19.50
CA LYS A 57 4.71 3.79 -19.85
C LYS A 57 4.49 3.60 -21.37
N ASP A 58 4.90 4.56 -22.19
CA ASP A 58 4.74 4.54 -23.64
C ASP A 58 5.83 3.69 -24.35
N ASN A 59 6.88 3.27 -23.64
CA ASN A 59 7.93 2.38 -24.14
C ASN A 59 8.18 1.25 -23.12
N ILE A 60 7.53 0.11 -23.36
CA ILE A 60 7.57 -1.06 -22.47
C ILE A 60 9.00 -1.55 -22.17
N TYR A 61 9.88 -1.58 -23.17
CA TYR A 61 11.25 -2.06 -22.99
C TYR A 61 12.06 -1.13 -22.09
N LYS A 62 11.90 0.19 -22.27
CA LYS A 62 12.57 1.18 -21.42
C LYS A 62 12.02 1.14 -20.00
N ALA A 63 10.70 1.05 -19.84
CA ALA A 63 10.05 0.94 -18.54
C ALA A 63 10.54 -0.31 -17.77
N LEU A 64 10.51 -1.48 -18.41
CA LEU A 64 10.95 -2.73 -17.80
C LEU A 64 12.45 -2.74 -17.52
N GLY A 65 13.27 -2.19 -18.43
CA GLY A 65 14.72 -2.09 -18.25
C GLY A 65 15.07 -1.26 -17.01
N MET A 66 14.53 -0.04 -16.90
CA MET A 66 14.77 0.84 -15.74
C MET A 66 14.19 0.26 -14.45
N ALA A 67 12.95 -0.26 -14.49
CA ALA A 67 12.32 -0.90 -13.35
C ALA A 67 13.12 -2.10 -12.84
N SER A 68 13.66 -2.93 -13.73
CA SER A 68 14.45 -4.12 -13.36
C SER A 68 15.78 -3.74 -12.70
N VAL A 69 16.47 -2.72 -13.22
CA VAL A 69 17.71 -2.22 -12.60
C VAL A 69 17.45 -1.75 -11.17
N LEU A 70 16.41 -0.91 -10.98
CA LEU A 70 16.03 -0.43 -9.65
C LEU A 70 15.54 -1.56 -8.73
N TYR A 71 14.84 -2.55 -9.28
CA TYR A 71 14.36 -3.72 -8.53
C TYR A 71 15.53 -4.58 -8.01
N ILE A 72 16.52 -4.87 -8.86
CA ILE A 72 17.71 -5.64 -8.47
C ILE A 72 18.49 -4.88 -7.39
N LEU A 73 18.75 -3.59 -7.60
CA LEU A 73 19.43 -2.74 -6.62
C LEU A 73 18.66 -2.67 -5.30
N GLY A 74 17.35 -2.42 -5.36
CA GLY A 74 16.49 -2.34 -4.18
C GLY A 74 16.40 -3.66 -3.42
N SER A 75 16.38 -4.79 -4.12
CA SER A 75 16.38 -6.12 -3.50
C SER A 75 17.68 -6.38 -2.75
N PHE A 76 18.82 -6.04 -3.35
CA PHE A 76 20.13 -6.23 -2.73
C PHE A 76 20.34 -5.33 -1.51
N LEU A 77 19.96 -4.05 -1.63
CA LEU A 77 20.17 -3.05 -0.59
C LEU A 77 19.20 -3.20 0.58
N SER A 78 17.92 -3.45 0.29
CA SER A 78 16.92 -3.60 1.36
C SER A 78 16.91 -5.00 1.94
N LYS A 79 17.02 -6.07 1.13
CA LYS A 79 16.72 -7.45 1.58
C LYS A 79 15.31 -7.60 2.17
N SER A 80 14.38 -6.70 1.83
CA SER A 80 13.00 -6.73 2.33
C SER A 80 12.15 -7.70 1.51
N GLY A 81 11.57 -8.70 2.19
CA GLY A 81 10.64 -9.64 1.55
C GLY A 81 9.40 -8.97 0.97
N SER A 82 8.82 -7.99 1.69
CA SER A 82 7.65 -7.24 1.21
C SER A 82 7.97 -6.44 -0.05
N PHE A 83 9.16 -5.86 -0.16
CA PHE A 83 9.61 -5.19 -1.39
C PHE A 83 9.66 -6.17 -2.56
N ILE A 84 10.35 -7.31 -2.37
CA ILE A 84 10.52 -8.33 -3.41
C ILE A 84 9.16 -8.77 -3.94
N ILE A 85 8.23 -9.11 -3.05
CA ILE A 85 6.90 -9.62 -3.41
C ILE A 85 6.06 -8.52 -4.11
N CYS A 86 5.95 -7.34 -3.49
CA CYS A 86 5.06 -6.29 -3.96
C CYS A 86 5.55 -5.68 -5.28
N ILE A 87 6.86 -5.50 -5.45
CA ILE A 87 7.41 -4.97 -6.71
C ILE A 87 7.45 -6.03 -7.80
N SER A 88 7.70 -7.31 -7.47
CA SER A 88 7.53 -8.39 -8.44
C SER A 88 6.09 -8.44 -8.96
N LEU A 89 5.10 -8.32 -8.06
CA LEU A 89 3.70 -8.23 -8.44
C LEU A 89 3.44 -7.01 -9.35
N ALA A 90 4.01 -5.86 -9.04
CA ALA A 90 3.89 -4.65 -9.87
C ALA A 90 4.40 -4.89 -11.30
N ILE A 91 5.58 -5.47 -11.45
CA ILE A 91 6.20 -5.77 -12.75
C ILE A 91 5.38 -6.82 -13.52
N VAL A 92 4.94 -7.88 -12.85
CA VAL A 92 4.09 -8.91 -13.47
C VAL A 92 2.78 -8.30 -13.96
N LEU A 93 2.10 -7.52 -13.13
CA LEU A 93 0.86 -6.84 -13.52
C LEU A 93 1.11 -5.84 -14.65
N TYR A 94 2.25 -5.14 -14.68
CA TYR A 94 2.62 -4.25 -15.78
C TYR A 94 2.79 -5.02 -17.10
N VAL A 95 3.48 -6.17 -17.09
CA VAL A 95 3.59 -7.01 -18.29
C VAL A 95 2.21 -7.52 -18.71
N LEU A 96 1.39 -7.96 -17.75
CA LEU A 96 0.03 -8.43 -18.02
C LEU A 96 -0.88 -7.32 -18.58
N SER A 97 -0.69 -6.05 -18.19
CA SER A 97 -1.49 -4.94 -18.71
C SER A 97 -1.30 -4.71 -20.21
N ASN A 98 -0.16 -5.15 -20.76
CA ASN A 98 0.18 -5.01 -22.16
C ASN A 98 -0.36 -6.17 -23.03
N ILE A 99 -1.10 -7.12 -22.44
CA ILE A 99 -1.76 -8.21 -23.17
C ILE A 99 -3.28 -8.21 -22.93
N LYS A 100 -4.08 -8.57 -23.94
CA LYS A 100 -5.56 -8.48 -23.91
C LYS A 100 -6.21 -9.17 -22.72
N VAL A 101 -5.68 -10.32 -22.29
CA VAL A 101 -6.22 -11.08 -21.15
C VAL A 101 -5.91 -10.37 -19.83
N GLY A 102 -4.68 -9.90 -19.66
CA GLY A 102 -4.25 -9.21 -18.45
C GLY A 102 -4.87 -7.82 -18.32
N GLU A 103 -5.08 -7.10 -19.43
CA GLU A 103 -5.86 -5.86 -19.47
C GLU A 103 -7.26 -6.06 -18.85
N LYS A 104 -7.96 -7.15 -19.20
CA LYS A 104 -9.26 -7.48 -18.60
C LYS A 104 -9.18 -7.71 -17.08
N ILE A 105 -8.10 -8.37 -16.62
CA ILE A 105 -7.88 -8.61 -15.19
C ILE A 105 -7.69 -7.28 -14.47
N ILE A 106 -6.85 -6.39 -14.99
CA ILE A 106 -6.53 -5.08 -14.37
C ILE A 106 -7.75 -4.16 -14.38
N HIS A 107 -8.64 -4.30 -15.35
CA HIS A 107 -9.92 -3.59 -15.37
C HIS A 107 -11.08 -4.34 -14.71
N SER A 108 -10.81 -5.32 -13.87
CA SER A 108 -11.84 -5.87 -13.00
C SER A 108 -12.36 -4.81 -12.02
N ARG A 109 -13.68 -4.78 -11.81
CA ARG A 109 -14.32 -3.91 -10.80
C ARG A 109 -13.88 -4.25 -9.37
N LEU A 110 -13.33 -5.45 -9.15
CA LEU A 110 -12.82 -5.86 -7.84
C LEU A 110 -11.73 -4.92 -7.32
N TRP A 111 -10.87 -4.41 -8.20
CA TRP A 111 -9.76 -3.53 -7.80
C TRP A 111 -10.22 -2.17 -7.28
N ILE A 112 -11.47 -1.76 -7.54
CA ILE A 112 -12.05 -0.55 -6.97
C ILE A 112 -12.10 -0.67 -5.43
N GLY A 113 -12.34 -1.88 -4.91
CA GLY A 113 -12.39 -2.17 -3.48
C GLY A 113 -11.07 -2.65 -2.87
N ILE A 114 -9.93 -2.57 -3.58
CA ILE A 114 -8.70 -3.24 -3.10
C ILE A 114 -8.23 -2.76 -1.73
N PHE A 115 -8.31 -1.45 -1.45
CA PHE A 115 -7.91 -0.90 -0.15
C PHE A 115 -8.75 -1.44 1.03
N PRO A 116 -10.10 -1.35 1.01
CA PRO A 116 -10.90 -1.94 2.08
C PRO A 116 -10.78 -3.47 2.14
N ILE A 117 -10.62 -4.15 0.99
CA ILE A 117 -10.36 -5.59 0.96
C ILE A 117 -9.05 -5.92 1.68
N SER A 118 -7.96 -5.20 1.39
CA SER A 118 -6.66 -5.39 2.04
C SER A 118 -6.72 -5.09 3.54
N LEU A 119 -7.42 -4.04 3.95
CA LEU A 119 -7.65 -3.73 5.37
C LEU A 119 -8.38 -4.88 6.09
N LEU A 120 -9.51 -5.34 5.52
CA LEU A 120 -10.31 -6.42 6.09
C LEU A 120 -9.50 -7.73 6.15
N LEU A 121 -8.78 -8.05 5.08
CA LEU A 121 -7.90 -9.22 5.04
C LEU A 121 -6.85 -9.15 6.14
N ASN A 122 -6.23 -7.99 6.33
CA ASN A 122 -5.22 -7.79 7.36
C ASN A 122 -5.81 -7.96 8.77
N LEU A 123 -6.98 -7.37 9.04
CA LEU A 123 -7.68 -7.52 10.31
C LEU A 123 -8.04 -8.98 10.59
N VAL A 124 -8.56 -9.71 9.60
CA VAL A 124 -8.89 -11.13 9.73
C VAL A 124 -7.63 -11.95 10.06
N LEU A 125 -6.51 -11.70 9.38
CA LEU A 125 -5.25 -12.38 9.66
C LEU A 125 -4.75 -12.12 11.08
N VAL A 126 -4.82 -10.87 11.54
CA VAL A 126 -4.44 -10.46 12.89
C VAL A 126 -5.33 -11.13 13.93
N TRP A 127 -6.64 -11.14 13.71
CA TRP A 127 -7.63 -11.79 14.55
C TRP A 127 -7.43 -13.30 14.63
N ILE A 128 -7.14 -13.97 13.51
CA ILE A 128 -6.79 -15.40 13.50
C ILE A 128 -5.50 -15.63 14.30
N TYR A 129 -4.48 -14.78 14.15
CA TYR A 129 -3.24 -14.91 14.91
C TYR A 129 -3.48 -14.77 16.42
N SER A 130 -4.22 -13.73 16.82
CA SER A 130 -4.64 -13.45 18.19
C SER A 130 -5.37 -14.64 18.81
N ALA A 131 -6.33 -15.20 18.04
CA ALA A 131 -7.14 -16.32 18.48
C ALA A 131 -6.33 -17.61 18.59
N TYR A 132 -5.49 -17.98 17.62
CA TYR A 132 -4.88 -19.31 17.55
C TYR A 132 -3.46 -19.39 18.12
N VAL A 133 -2.70 -18.30 18.07
CA VAL A 133 -1.31 -18.27 18.53
C VAL A 133 -1.24 -17.74 19.95
N TYR A 134 -1.73 -16.52 20.17
CA TYR A 134 -1.67 -15.93 21.51
C TYR A 134 -2.78 -16.41 22.45
N SER A 135 -3.87 -16.95 21.91
CA SER A 135 -4.98 -17.50 22.69
C SER A 135 -5.69 -16.46 23.58
N TYR A 136 -5.99 -15.27 23.03
CA TYR A 136 -6.76 -14.27 23.75
C TYR A 136 -8.25 -14.57 23.77
N SER A 137 -8.84 -14.48 24.97
CA SER A 137 -10.27 -14.75 25.23
C SER A 137 -11.21 -14.01 24.29
N ASP A 138 -10.92 -12.73 24.03
CA ASP A 138 -11.82 -11.83 23.31
C ASP A 138 -11.91 -12.16 21.81
N THR A 139 -10.97 -12.97 21.32
CA THR A 139 -10.92 -13.42 19.91
C THR A 139 -11.33 -14.89 19.76
N TYR A 140 -11.74 -15.57 20.83
CA TYR A 140 -12.12 -16.99 20.79
C TYR A 140 -13.34 -17.29 19.95
N PHE A 141 -14.22 -16.31 19.72
CA PHE A 141 -15.34 -16.50 18.80
C PHE A 141 -14.89 -16.94 17.41
N ILE A 142 -13.67 -16.57 16.99
CA ILE A 142 -13.08 -16.96 15.69
C ILE A 142 -12.78 -18.46 15.66
N ARG A 143 -12.36 -19.04 16.78
CA ARG A 143 -12.14 -20.49 16.88
C ARG A 143 -13.42 -21.29 16.65
N ASN A 144 -14.58 -20.68 16.88
CA ASN A 144 -15.90 -21.28 16.65
C ASN A 144 -16.40 -21.10 15.21
N LEU A 145 -15.76 -20.24 14.41
CA LEU A 145 -16.10 -20.08 12.98
C LEU A 145 -15.54 -21.22 12.11
N PHE A 146 -14.53 -21.92 12.60
CA PHE A 146 -13.85 -22.99 11.88
C PHE A 146 -14.07 -24.34 12.57
N PRO A 147 -14.25 -25.44 11.80
CA PRO A 147 -14.32 -26.78 12.37
C PRO A 147 -13.07 -27.10 13.21
N SER A 148 -13.26 -27.77 14.35
CA SER A 148 -12.16 -28.13 15.25
C SER A 148 -11.05 -28.94 14.57
N ALA A 149 -11.41 -29.75 13.56
CA ALA A 149 -10.48 -30.55 12.75
C ALA A 149 -9.42 -29.71 11.99
N ILE A 150 -9.70 -28.45 11.66
CA ILE A 150 -8.76 -27.60 10.91
C ILE A 150 -7.98 -26.62 11.79
N ASN A 151 -8.26 -26.56 13.09
CA ASN A 151 -7.64 -25.61 14.02
C ASN A 151 -6.10 -25.75 14.08
N GLY A 152 -5.58 -26.98 14.09
CA GLY A 152 -4.13 -27.23 14.05
C GLY A 152 -3.48 -26.74 12.77
N ASN A 153 -4.11 -27.02 11.61
CA ASN A 153 -3.63 -26.58 10.30
C ASN A 153 -3.66 -25.06 10.17
N LEU A 154 -4.71 -24.41 10.68
CA LEU A 154 -4.84 -22.95 10.63
C LEU A 154 -3.79 -22.26 11.48
N LYS A 155 -3.47 -22.80 12.67
CA LYS A 155 -2.38 -22.31 13.52
C LYS A 155 -1.02 -22.43 12.81
N MET A 156 -0.72 -23.57 12.21
CA MET A 156 0.53 -23.75 11.45
C MET A 156 0.61 -22.78 10.26
N PHE A 157 -0.48 -22.65 9.51
CA PHE A 157 -0.57 -21.73 8.39
C PHE A 157 -0.31 -20.28 8.82
N ILE A 158 -1.00 -19.79 9.85
CA ILE A 158 -0.86 -18.38 10.24
C ILE A 158 0.52 -18.08 10.83
N MET A 159 1.16 -19.04 11.51
CA MET A 159 2.54 -18.91 11.98
C MET A 159 3.54 -18.85 10.82
N ALA A 160 3.41 -19.74 9.83
CA ALA A 160 4.24 -19.74 8.63
C ALA A 160 4.04 -18.45 7.81
N PHE A 161 2.79 -18.02 7.66
CA PHE A 161 2.46 -16.78 6.96
C PHE A 161 3.01 -15.55 7.69
N ASN A 162 2.91 -15.51 9.03
CA ASN A 162 3.53 -14.45 9.83
C ASN A 162 5.05 -14.38 9.63
N GLN A 163 5.74 -15.52 9.59
CA GLN A 163 7.18 -15.54 9.31
C GLN A 163 7.49 -15.02 7.90
N PHE A 164 6.66 -15.39 6.91
CA PHE A 164 6.78 -14.92 5.54
C PHE A 164 6.61 -13.40 5.44
N VAL A 165 5.67 -12.81 6.19
CA VAL A 165 5.51 -11.35 6.31
C VAL A 165 6.39 -10.72 7.39
N SER A 166 7.52 -11.35 7.75
CA SER A 166 8.52 -10.81 8.67
C SER A 166 7.98 -10.40 10.05
N GLY A 167 6.98 -11.12 10.56
CA GLY A 167 6.42 -10.91 11.90
C GLY A 167 5.33 -9.84 12.00
N ARG A 168 4.94 -9.18 10.90
CA ARG A 168 4.03 -8.02 10.96
C ARG A 168 2.66 -8.32 11.52
N ILE A 169 2.15 -9.52 11.31
CA ILE A 169 0.86 -9.96 11.85
C ILE A 169 0.94 -10.09 13.37
N ASN A 170 2.06 -10.60 13.91
CA ASN A 170 2.22 -10.75 15.36
C ASN A 170 2.31 -9.39 16.08
N LEU A 171 2.96 -8.40 15.45
CA LEU A 171 3.14 -7.06 16.01
C LEU A 171 1.80 -6.31 15.99
N ALA A 172 1.05 -6.45 14.90
CA ALA A 172 -0.30 -5.91 14.79
C ALA A 172 -1.28 -6.56 15.78
N ALA A 173 -1.22 -7.88 15.97
CA ALA A 173 -2.02 -8.60 16.96
C ALA A 173 -1.73 -8.11 18.37
N PHE A 174 -0.45 -8.11 18.76
CA PHE A 174 -0.02 -7.62 20.06
C PHE A 174 -0.47 -6.18 20.31
N SER A 175 -0.35 -5.32 19.28
CA SER A 175 -0.79 -3.94 19.37
C SER A 175 -2.29 -3.79 19.62
N LEU A 176 -3.12 -4.50 18.83
CA LEU A 176 -4.58 -4.41 18.96
C LEU A 176 -5.05 -4.99 20.29
N GLU A 177 -4.37 -6.00 20.82
CA GLU A 177 -4.67 -6.57 22.13
C GLU A 177 -4.29 -5.62 23.26
N LYS A 178 -3.11 -5.00 23.18
CA LYS A 178 -2.60 -4.12 24.24
C LYS A 178 -3.31 -2.76 24.27
N PHE A 179 -3.55 -2.17 23.11
CA PHE A 179 -4.05 -0.79 22.98
C PHE A 179 -5.51 -0.71 22.52
N GLY A 180 -6.09 -1.82 22.07
CA GLY A 180 -7.49 -1.87 21.64
C GLY A 180 -7.78 -1.03 20.39
N TYR A 181 -9.05 -0.71 20.25
CA TYR A 181 -9.61 0.07 19.14
C TYR A 181 -10.14 1.41 19.67
N SER A 182 -10.05 2.45 18.86
CA SER A 182 -10.62 3.76 19.16
C SER A 182 -11.46 4.26 18.01
N PHE A 183 -12.55 4.96 18.34
CA PHE A 183 -13.32 5.68 17.33
C PHE A 183 -12.53 6.89 16.76
N TRP A 184 -11.75 7.56 17.61
CA TRP A 184 -11.02 8.80 17.31
C TRP A 184 -9.53 8.61 17.03
N GLY A 185 -8.97 7.42 17.31
CA GLY A 185 -7.54 7.14 17.21
C GLY A 185 -6.77 7.50 18.48
N GLY A 186 -5.44 7.57 18.35
CA GLY A 186 -4.50 7.96 19.42
C GLY A 186 -4.29 6.93 20.53
N ASN A 187 -4.68 5.68 20.30
CA ASN A 187 -4.61 4.60 21.30
C ASN A 187 -3.21 3.95 21.38
N LEU A 188 -2.36 4.13 20.38
CA LEU A 188 -0.99 3.64 20.39
C LEU A 188 -0.10 4.49 21.30
N ASP A 189 0.48 3.86 22.33
CA ASP A 189 1.49 4.48 23.16
C ASP A 189 2.82 3.72 23.09
N TYR A 190 3.73 4.24 22.25
CA TYR A 190 5.09 3.70 22.07
C TYR A 190 6.00 3.92 23.29
N LYS A 191 5.58 4.70 24.30
CA LYS A 191 6.37 4.93 25.52
C LYS A 191 6.16 3.85 26.56
N VAL A 192 5.11 3.04 26.43
CA VAL A 192 4.84 1.94 27.36
C VAL A 192 5.81 0.82 27.09
N ASP A 193 6.51 0.36 28.13
CA ASP A 193 7.33 -0.85 28.02
C ASP A 193 6.47 -2.02 27.54
N THR A 194 6.85 -2.58 26.40
CA THR A 194 6.16 -3.70 25.77
C THR A 194 6.72 -5.04 26.19
N GLY A 195 7.83 -5.06 26.95
CA GLY A 195 8.59 -6.28 27.24
C GLY A 195 9.29 -6.85 26.00
N LEU A 196 9.20 -6.17 24.85
CA LEU A 196 9.87 -6.51 23.61
C LEU A 196 11.13 -5.65 23.46
N PRO A 197 12.23 -6.20 22.94
CA PRO A 197 13.43 -5.41 22.65
C PRO A 197 13.18 -4.33 21.58
N TYR A 198 12.11 -4.48 20.78
CA TYR A 198 11.63 -3.51 19.81
C TYR A 198 10.15 -3.75 19.51
N PHE A 199 9.34 -2.68 19.54
CA PHE A 199 7.93 -2.72 19.17
C PHE A 199 7.59 -1.53 18.26
N LEU A 200 7.27 -1.83 17.00
CA LEU A 200 6.77 -0.86 16.03
C LEU A 200 5.69 -1.53 15.18
N VAL A 201 4.51 -0.92 15.13
CA VAL A 201 3.43 -1.37 14.27
C VAL A 201 3.69 -0.85 12.86
N ASP A 202 4.48 -1.57 12.08
CA ASP A 202 4.80 -1.16 10.71
C ASP A 202 3.69 -1.50 9.71
N SER A 203 2.47 -1.85 10.15
CA SER A 203 1.38 -2.15 9.24
C SER A 203 0.54 -0.89 8.99
N GLY A 204 0.71 -0.24 7.83
CA GLY A 204 -0.03 0.98 7.48
C GLY A 204 -1.56 0.85 7.57
N MET A 205 -2.10 -0.34 7.30
CA MET A 205 -3.52 -0.64 7.47
C MET A 205 -3.97 -0.66 8.94
N ILE A 206 -3.15 -1.21 9.84
CA ILE A 206 -3.46 -1.30 11.28
C ILE A 206 -3.18 0.04 11.97
N LEU A 207 -2.11 0.74 11.57
CA LEU A 207 -1.85 2.12 11.99
C LEU A 207 -3.00 3.04 11.64
N LEU A 208 -3.59 2.93 10.44
CA LEU A 208 -4.75 3.73 10.07
C LEU A 208 -5.93 3.51 11.04
N LEU A 209 -6.08 2.29 11.56
CA LEU A 209 -7.13 1.97 12.52
C LEU A 209 -6.78 2.44 13.95
N GLN A 210 -5.55 2.27 14.40
CA GLN A 210 -5.15 2.57 15.78
C GLN A 210 -4.69 4.02 15.99
N ASP A 211 -3.93 4.60 15.07
CA ASP A 211 -3.50 6.00 15.23
C ASP A 211 -4.62 6.97 14.85
N TRP A 212 -5.39 6.67 13.79
CA TRP A 212 -6.38 7.63 13.27
C TRP A 212 -7.83 7.27 13.64
N GLY A 213 -8.08 6.04 14.10
CA GLY A 213 -9.40 5.59 14.55
C GLY A 213 -10.36 5.18 13.44
N PHE A 214 -11.48 4.57 13.84
CA PHE A 214 -12.52 4.08 12.92
C PHE A 214 -13.06 5.16 11.98
N LEU A 215 -13.28 6.38 12.48
CA LEU A 215 -13.87 7.45 11.67
C LEU A 215 -12.95 7.81 10.49
N MET A 216 -11.67 8.07 10.77
CA MET A 216 -10.69 8.45 9.75
C MET A 216 -10.34 7.28 8.84
N MET A 217 -10.33 6.06 9.36
CA MET A 217 -10.19 4.85 8.56
C MET A 217 -11.30 4.76 7.51
N ILE A 218 -12.57 4.91 7.88
CA ILE A 218 -13.70 4.87 6.94
C ILE A 218 -13.58 5.97 5.89
N ILE A 219 -13.31 7.21 6.31
CA ILE A 219 -13.14 8.35 5.40
C ILE A 219 -12.01 8.05 4.39
N SER A 220 -10.88 7.54 4.86
CA SER A 220 -9.73 7.19 4.01
C SER A 220 -10.08 6.09 3.02
N MET A 221 -10.78 5.03 3.46
CA MET A 221 -11.22 3.94 2.58
C MET A 221 -12.17 4.44 1.49
N VAL A 222 -13.11 5.33 1.81
CA VAL A 222 -14.00 5.95 0.83
C VAL A 222 -13.21 6.76 -0.21
N ILE A 223 -12.22 7.54 0.24
CA ILE A 223 -11.34 8.31 -0.66
C ILE A 223 -10.55 7.36 -1.59
N PHE A 224 -9.98 6.28 -1.07
CA PHE A 224 -9.24 5.32 -1.88
C PHE A 224 -10.13 4.55 -2.86
N VAL A 225 -11.35 4.18 -2.46
CA VAL A 225 -12.35 3.58 -3.36
C VAL A 225 -12.71 4.54 -4.49
N PHE A 226 -12.97 5.81 -4.18
CA PHE A 226 -13.24 6.83 -5.18
C PHE A 226 -12.05 7.01 -6.14
N MET A 227 -10.83 7.05 -5.60
CA MET A 227 -9.59 7.12 -6.39
C MET A 227 -9.47 5.94 -7.35
N MET A 228 -9.58 4.70 -6.85
CA MET A 228 -9.46 3.50 -7.68
C MET A 228 -10.57 3.44 -8.73
N TRP A 229 -11.79 3.86 -8.39
CA TRP A 229 -12.89 4.01 -9.37
C TRP A 229 -12.54 5.00 -10.49
N ARG A 230 -11.90 6.15 -10.17
CA ARG A 230 -11.46 7.11 -11.19
C ARG A 230 -10.39 6.52 -12.10
N PHE A 231 -9.39 5.83 -11.54
CA PHE A 231 -8.34 5.18 -12.33
C PHE A 231 -8.93 4.10 -13.25
N TRP A 232 -9.85 3.29 -12.72
CA TRP A 232 -10.58 2.29 -13.48
C TRP A 232 -11.38 2.91 -14.63
N LYS A 233 -12.17 3.95 -14.35
CA LYS A 233 -13.00 4.64 -15.33
C LYS A 233 -12.18 5.32 -16.45
N ASN A 234 -11.04 5.89 -16.09
CA ASN A 234 -10.16 6.61 -17.02
C ASN A 234 -9.12 5.71 -17.71
N ARG A 235 -9.19 4.38 -17.52
CA ARG A 235 -8.24 3.41 -18.10
C ARG A 235 -6.78 3.73 -17.77
N GLN A 236 -6.50 4.01 -16.49
CA GLN A 236 -5.17 4.39 -16.01
C GLN A 236 -4.44 3.19 -15.38
N ASP A 237 -4.05 2.22 -16.21
CA ASP A 237 -3.59 0.89 -15.81
C ASP A 237 -2.46 0.92 -14.80
N ILE A 238 -1.45 1.74 -15.04
CA ILE A 238 -0.28 1.87 -14.15
C ILE A 238 -0.67 2.38 -12.76
N LEU A 239 -1.68 3.26 -12.69
CA LEU A 239 -2.18 3.78 -11.41
C LEU A 239 -3.05 2.75 -10.69
N ILE A 240 -3.78 1.91 -11.42
CA ILE A 240 -4.50 0.75 -10.85
C ILE A 240 -3.48 -0.22 -10.25
N ILE A 241 -2.43 -0.58 -11.01
CA ILE A 241 -1.35 -1.46 -10.54
C ILE A 241 -0.69 -0.88 -9.30
N THR A 242 -0.33 0.41 -9.34
CA THR A 242 0.25 1.11 -8.18
C THR A 242 -0.68 1.06 -6.98
N GLY A 243 -1.98 1.28 -7.17
CA GLY A 243 -2.99 1.18 -6.12
C GLY A 243 -3.07 -0.20 -5.48
N ILE A 244 -3.06 -1.26 -6.29
CA ILE A 244 -3.05 -2.65 -5.82
C ILE A 244 -1.80 -2.92 -4.98
N VAL A 245 -0.63 -2.54 -5.50
CA VAL A 245 0.67 -2.76 -4.86
C VAL A 245 0.75 -2.00 -3.54
N VAL A 246 0.35 -0.73 -3.51
CA VAL A 246 0.32 0.07 -2.26
C VAL A 246 -0.64 -0.53 -1.25
N ALA A 247 -1.86 -0.93 -1.65
CA ALA A 247 -2.84 -1.53 -0.74
C ALA A 247 -2.31 -2.80 -0.07
N LEU A 248 -1.70 -3.70 -0.85
CA LEU A 248 -1.13 -4.95 -0.33
C LEU A 248 0.14 -4.71 0.50
N TRP A 249 1.04 -3.83 0.03
CA TRP A 249 2.27 -3.52 0.76
C TRP A 249 1.96 -2.85 2.11
N SER A 250 0.88 -2.07 2.18
CA SER A 250 0.43 -1.41 3.41
C SER A 250 -0.05 -2.38 4.50
N MET A 251 -0.22 -3.66 4.18
CA MET A 251 -0.44 -4.69 5.20
C MET A 251 0.83 -4.96 6.01
N ASN A 252 2.01 -4.73 5.43
CA ASN A 252 3.30 -5.08 6.02
C ASN A 252 4.17 -3.86 6.39
N GLU A 253 4.02 -2.75 5.66
CA GLU A 253 4.80 -1.51 5.82
C GLU A 253 3.85 -0.29 5.93
N ASP A 254 4.36 0.85 6.38
CA ASP A 254 3.58 2.09 6.63
C ASP A 254 3.32 2.93 5.35
N VAL A 255 3.48 2.31 4.17
CA VAL A 255 3.43 2.97 2.84
C VAL A 255 2.17 3.78 2.62
N LEU A 256 1.02 3.33 3.14
CA LEU A 256 -0.26 4.03 3.00
C LEU A 256 -0.22 5.45 3.54
N ILE A 257 0.36 5.61 4.74
CA ILE A 257 0.32 6.82 5.57
C ILE A 257 1.52 7.72 5.23
N SER A 258 2.60 7.14 4.72
CA SER A 258 3.80 7.87 4.37
C SER A 258 3.63 8.71 3.09
N VAL A 259 3.25 9.99 3.27
CA VAL A 259 2.97 10.94 2.18
C VAL A 259 4.15 11.14 1.21
N GLY A 260 5.39 11.02 1.69
CA GLY A 260 6.61 11.10 0.86
C GLY A 260 6.85 9.87 -0.03
N MET A 261 6.11 8.78 0.22
CA MET A 261 6.30 7.46 -0.39
C MET A 261 5.09 7.07 -1.24
N ASN A 262 3.91 7.54 -0.86
CA ASN A 262 2.66 7.32 -1.56
C ASN A 262 2.34 8.46 -2.54
N PHE A 263 2.88 8.37 -3.76
CA PHE A 263 2.62 9.37 -4.80
C PHE A 263 1.18 9.34 -5.34
N LEU A 264 0.34 8.37 -4.93
CA LEU A 264 -1.08 8.30 -5.32
C LEU A 264 -1.86 9.53 -4.84
N PHE A 265 -1.44 10.18 -3.75
CA PHE A 265 -2.07 11.44 -3.31
C PHE A 265 -2.00 12.54 -4.38
N PHE A 266 -0.92 12.60 -5.17
CA PHE A 266 -0.85 13.53 -6.30
C PHE A 266 -1.78 13.10 -7.44
N ALA A 267 -1.90 11.79 -7.69
CA ALA A 267 -2.80 11.25 -8.71
C ALA A 267 -4.29 11.50 -8.37
N ILE A 268 -4.65 11.47 -7.09
CA ILE A 268 -5.99 11.88 -6.62
C ILE A 268 -6.24 13.33 -7.02
N GLY A 269 -5.33 14.23 -6.66
CA GLY A 269 -5.43 15.65 -7.02
C GLY A 269 -5.61 15.88 -8.51
N ALA A 270 -4.78 15.24 -9.34
CA ALA A 270 -4.84 15.39 -10.79
C ALA A 270 -6.14 14.86 -11.42
N ASN A 271 -6.81 13.92 -10.75
CA ASN A 271 -8.12 13.41 -11.15
C ASN A 271 -9.30 14.22 -10.56
N LEU A 272 -9.05 15.12 -9.61
CA LEU A 272 -10.02 16.04 -9.01
C LEU A 272 -10.02 17.44 -9.64
N ASP A 273 -9.08 17.75 -10.53
CA ASP A 273 -8.93 19.05 -11.20
C ASP A 273 -10.30 19.61 -11.69
N ILE A 274 -10.76 20.63 -10.97
CA ILE A 274 -12.07 21.27 -11.11
C ILE A 274 -12.19 21.98 -12.46
N SER A 275 -11.07 22.46 -13.02
CA SER A 275 -11.05 23.13 -14.33
C SER A 275 -11.47 22.18 -15.45
N LYS A 276 -10.95 20.94 -15.43
CA LYS A 276 -11.32 19.86 -16.38
C LYS A 276 -12.72 19.32 -16.15
N ILE A 277 -13.25 19.42 -14.93
CA ILE A 277 -14.64 19.05 -14.61
C ILE A 277 -15.59 20.10 -15.18
N ASN A 278 -15.30 21.39 -14.98
CA ASN A 278 -16.08 22.51 -15.52
C ASN A 278 -16.06 22.56 -17.04
N ASP A 279 -14.91 22.32 -17.68
CA ASP A 279 -14.82 22.25 -19.15
C ASP A 279 -15.62 21.08 -19.73
N ARG A 280 -15.61 19.91 -19.08
CA ARG A 280 -16.46 18.78 -19.51
C ARG A 280 -17.94 19.08 -19.35
N MET A 281 -18.33 19.77 -18.27
CA MET A 281 -19.72 20.18 -18.08
C MET A 281 -20.15 21.25 -19.08
N ARG A 282 -19.26 22.19 -19.45
CA ARG A 282 -19.52 23.17 -20.52
C ARG A 282 -19.71 22.52 -21.87
N ARG A 283 -18.85 21.57 -22.27
CA ARG A 283 -18.98 20.86 -23.56
C ARG A 283 -20.28 20.06 -23.64
N ARG A 284 -20.68 19.38 -22.56
CA ARG A 284 -21.97 18.65 -22.50
C ARG A 284 -23.21 19.54 -22.58
N LYS A 285 -23.12 20.81 -22.18
CA LYS A 285 -24.20 21.80 -22.35
C LYS A 285 -24.25 22.41 -23.75
N LEU A 286 -23.21 22.25 -24.56
CA LEU A 286 -23.14 22.74 -25.93
C LEU A 286 -23.51 21.63 -26.95
N GLU A 287 -23.55 20.37 -26.51
CA GLU A 287 -23.87 19.18 -27.33
C GLU A 287 -25.31 18.67 -27.13
N GLY A 288 -26.12 19.31 -26.28
CA GLY A 288 -27.54 19.01 -26.05
C GLY A 288 -28.39 20.25 -26.22
#